data_AF-A0A7W6R9W3-F1
#
_entry.id   AF-A0A7W6R9W3-F1
#
_cell.length_a   1.000
_cell.length_b   1.000
_cell.length_c   1.000
_cell.angle_alpha   90.00
_cell.angle_beta   90.00
_cell.angle_gamma   90.00
#
_symmetry.space_group_name_H-M   'P 1'
#
loop_
_entity.id
_entity.type
_entity.pdbx_description
1 polymer ?
#
loop_
_entity_poly.entity_id
_entity_poly.type
_entity_poly.pdbx_seq_one_letter_code
_entity_poly.pdbx_strand_id
1 'polypeptide(L)'
;MISVQDTIRSIVEAETWAHRIAQLRLVPQRHGTGDHIAVYAEVARELYLPHLTPDFAFIHVAPFYDRDHFFAAYEAASQKTQGFSDVSEDTLSRVLMECPTSLLVFRTILGLTKEEFSHATVLVAANTTGVTVTPSVIDAMERTDPDRPAVSVQSKSREKLEAQTQALARTITDVMSRSLFGPPPASMRLKQCKPDTDQRWDSVRRFSEEGVPFEVFLHQRHYGGAFRQVLDATSSLRGNMIEDAVERLYKEHGISFIRTGSHNQAEIAERFEVRVTPAPDFVVFDPIDGGLRAILECKGTNNGGTARDKALRFARLREEAVRLGGIPLLAVLGGIGWARINDALAPVLRDTDGRVFTLSTLSAMMDVAPFPTLRRRPD
;
A
#
# COMPACT_ATOMS: atom_id res chain seq x y z
N MET A 1 -32.54 -29.91 -29.91
CA MET A 1 -31.67 -29.09 -29.05
C MET A 1 -32.15 -27.65 -29.15
N ILE A 2 -32.33 -26.95 -28.02
CA ILE A 2 -32.66 -25.52 -28.02
C ILE A 2 -31.41 -24.78 -28.49
N SER A 3 -31.55 -23.80 -29.39
CA SER A 3 -30.38 -23.03 -29.83
C SER A 3 -29.90 -22.06 -28.74
N VAL A 4 -28.64 -21.63 -28.83
CA VAL A 4 -28.09 -20.55 -28.00
C VAL A 4 -28.95 -19.29 -28.09
N GLN A 5 -29.35 -18.91 -29.32
CA GLN A 5 -30.19 -17.73 -29.58
C GLN A 5 -31.57 -17.85 -28.95
N ASP A 6 -32.22 -19.02 -29.02
CA ASP A 6 -33.52 -19.24 -28.38
C ASP A 6 -33.43 -19.12 -26.86
N THR A 7 -32.33 -19.59 -26.28
CA THR A 7 -32.11 -19.48 -24.84
C THR A 7 -31.89 -18.04 -24.41
N ILE A 8 -31.06 -17.29 -25.14
CA ILE A 8 -30.83 -15.86 -24.88
C ILE A 8 -32.15 -15.09 -24.96
N ARG A 9 -32.90 -15.28 -26.05
CA ARG A 9 -34.22 -14.66 -26.24
C ARG A 9 -35.18 -14.99 -25.10
N SER A 10 -35.27 -16.25 -24.69
CA SER A 10 -36.15 -16.64 -23.57
C SER A 10 -35.79 -15.98 -22.24
N ILE A 11 -34.51 -15.62 -22.04
CA ILE A 11 -34.02 -14.94 -20.85
C ILE A 11 -34.31 -13.42 -20.95
N VAL A 12 -34.05 -12.82 -22.10
CA VAL A 12 -34.26 -11.39 -22.38
C VAL A 12 -35.73 -11.03 -22.30
N GLU A 13 -36.59 -11.81 -22.95
CA GLU A 13 -38.03 -11.60 -23.02
C GLU A 13 -38.78 -12.05 -21.75
N ALA A 14 -38.09 -12.60 -20.74
CA ALA A 14 -38.73 -13.02 -19.50
C ALA A 14 -39.39 -11.83 -18.78
N GLU A 15 -40.70 -11.96 -18.54
CA GLU A 15 -41.58 -10.89 -18.04
C GLU A 15 -41.27 -10.48 -16.59
N THR A 16 -40.70 -11.39 -15.79
CA THR A 16 -40.39 -11.14 -14.38
C THR A 16 -38.96 -11.52 -14.04
N TRP A 17 -38.41 -10.92 -12.98
CA TRP A 17 -37.09 -11.31 -12.50
C TRP A 17 -37.04 -12.78 -12.07
N ALA A 18 -38.09 -13.29 -11.43
CA ALA A 18 -38.15 -14.68 -11.01
C ALA A 18 -38.12 -15.65 -12.21
N HIS A 19 -38.90 -15.34 -13.26
CA HIS A 19 -38.88 -16.12 -14.51
C HIS A 19 -37.53 -16.03 -15.21
N ARG A 20 -36.92 -14.84 -15.25
CA ARG A 20 -35.59 -14.65 -15.82
C ARG A 20 -34.51 -15.44 -15.09
N ILE A 21 -34.51 -15.41 -13.76
CA ILE A 21 -33.62 -16.23 -12.92
C ILE A 21 -33.85 -17.72 -13.18
N ALA A 22 -35.11 -18.15 -13.32
CA ALA A 22 -35.42 -19.53 -13.66
C ALA A 22 -34.87 -19.93 -15.04
N GLN A 23 -34.98 -19.08 -16.07
CA GLN A 23 -34.40 -19.34 -17.39
C GLN A 23 -32.86 -19.36 -17.35
N LEU A 24 -32.23 -18.45 -16.61
CA LEU A 24 -30.77 -18.43 -16.41
C LEU A 24 -30.26 -19.70 -15.73
N ARG A 25 -31.00 -20.25 -14.76
CA ARG A 25 -30.68 -21.51 -14.08
C ARG A 25 -30.77 -22.74 -14.98
N LEU A 26 -31.48 -22.63 -16.11
CA LEU A 26 -31.64 -23.70 -17.09
C LEU A 26 -30.49 -23.76 -18.12
N VAL A 27 -29.60 -22.76 -18.15
CA VAL A 27 -28.48 -22.70 -19.10
C VAL A 27 -27.55 -23.92 -19.01
N PRO A 28 -27.12 -24.38 -17.81
CA PRO A 28 -26.26 -25.57 -17.70
C PRO A 28 -26.91 -26.88 -18.15
N GLN A 29 -28.24 -26.98 -18.09
CA GLN A 29 -28.98 -28.17 -18.52
C GLN A 29 -29.31 -28.13 -20.02
N ARG A 30 -29.35 -26.94 -20.63
CA ARG A 30 -29.68 -26.75 -22.06
C ARG A 30 -28.45 -26.78 -22.97
N HIS A 31 -27.28 -26.42 -22.45
CA HIS A 31 -26.05 -26.23 -23.24
C HIS A 31 -24.83 -26.87 -22.58
N GLY A 32 -23.84 -27.24 -23.39
CA GLY A 32 -22.53 -27.68 -22.91
C GLY A 32 -21.73 -26.50 -22.31
N THR A 33 -20.72 -26.81 -21.48
CA THR A 33 -19.89 -25.79 -20.81
C THR A 33 -19.20 -24.81 -21.76
N GLY A 34 -18.94 -25.23 -23.01
CA GLY A 34 -18.37 -24.37 -24.06
C GLY A 34 -19.26 -23.20 -24.47
N ASP A 35 -20.58 -23.31 -24.31
CA ASP A 35 -21.54 -22.29 -24.76
C ASP A 35 -21.99 -21.34 -23.64
N HIS A 36 -21.75 -21.70 -22.37
CA HIS A 36 -22.26 -20.96 -21.20
C HIS A 36 -21.79 -19.51 -21.19
N ILE A 37 -20.50 -19.28 -21.46
CA ILE A 37 -19.91 -17.94 -21.47
C ILE A 37 -20.58 -17.05 -22.52
N ALA A 38 -20.83 -17.58 -23.72
CA ALA A 38 -21.46 -16.83 -24.79
C ALA A 38 -22.91 -16.44 -24.45
N VAL A 39 -23.69 -17.39 -23.89
CA VAL A 39 -25.08 -17.13 -23.45
C VAL A 39 -25.11 -16.05 -22.37
N TYR A 40 -24.29 -16.18 -21.31
CA TYR A 40 -24.27 -15.20 -20.23
C TYR A 40 -23.78 -13.83 -20.68
N ALA A 41 -22.79 -13.78 -21.58
CA ALA A 41 -22.27 -12.51 -22.11
C ALA A 41 -23.32 -11.74 -22.91
N GLU A 42 -24.11 -12.42 -23.76
CA GLU A 42 -25.17 -11.76 -24.53
C GLU A 42 -26.28 -11.25 -23.61
N VAL A 43 -26.74 -12.09 -22.67
CA VAL A 43 -27.72 -11.68 -21.66
C VAL A 43 -27.23 -10.47 -20.86
N ALA A 44 -25.95 -10.46 -20.45
CA ALA A 44 -25.34 -9.34 -19.75
C ALA A 44 -25.36 -8.06 -20.60
N ARG A 45 -25.04 -8.17 -21.90
CA ARG A 45 -25.03 -7.04 -22.83
C ARG A 45 -26.41 -6.45 -23.05
N GLU A 46 -27.43 -7.28 -23.19
CA GLU A 46 -28.80 -6.82 -23.46
C GLU A 46 -29.51 -6.27 -22.22
N LEU A 47 -29.33 -6.92 -21.06
CA LEU A 47 -30.16 -6.65 -19.89
C LEU A 47 -29.47 -5.93 -18.74
N TYR A 48 -28.14 -5.95 -18.68
CA TYR A 48 -27.42 -5.42 -17.52
C TYR A 48 -26.56 -4.22 -17.91
N LEU A 49 -25.81 -4.32 -19.00
CA LEU A 49 -24.91 -3.26 -19.46
C LEU A 49 -25.60 -1.89 -19.65
N PRO A 50 -26.83 -1.79 -20.22
CA PRO A 50 -27.51 -0.50 -20.38
C PRO A 50 -27.92 0.15 -19.04
N HIS A 51 -27.96 -0.63 -17.96
CA HIS A 51 -28.34 -0.16 -16.63
C HIS A 51 -27.15 0.03 -15.69
N LEU A 52 -25.92 -0.29 -16.14
CA LEU A 52 -24.73 0.06 -15.38
C LEU A 52 -24.55 1.58 -15.42
N THR A 53 -24.61 2.21 -14.25
CA THR A 53 -24.38 3.64 -14.10
C THR A 53 -22.87 3.92 -14.12
N PRO A 54 -22.43 5.01 -14.76
CA PRO A 54 -21.03 5.43 -14.73
C PRO A 54 -20.71 6.06 -13.37
N ASP A 55 -20.75 5.26 -12.29
CA ASP A 55 -20.57 5.74 -10.92
C ASP A 55 -19.17 6.35 -10.70
N PHE A 56 -18.22 6.07 -11.60
CA PHE A 56 -16.92 6.75 -11.66
C PHE A 56 -17.03 8.28 -11.87
N ALA A 57 -18.19 8.78 -12.31
CA ALA A 57 -18.46 10.21 -12.45
C ALA A 57 -18.75 10.91 -11.11
N PHE A 58 -18.94 10.16 -10.02
CA PHE A 58 -19.34 10.70 -8.73
C PHE A 58 -18.32 10.38 -7.64
N ILE A 59 -18.22 11.30 -6.68
CA ILE A 59 -17.49 11.09 -5.42
C ILE A 59 -18.39 11.51 -4.26
N HIS A 60 -18.12 10.98 -3.07
CA HIS A 60 -18.81 11.43 -1.87
C HIS A 60 -18.36 12.83 -1.44
N VAL A 61 -19.29 13.64 -0.94
CA VAL A 61 -18.96 14.90 -0.26
C VAL A 61 -18.22 14.59 1.03
N ALA A 62 -17.09 15.26 1.26
CA ALA A 62 -16.27 15.07 2.43
C ALA A 62 -15.63 16.42 2.83
N PRO A 63 -16.25 17.19 3.76
CA PRO A 63 -15.84 18.56 4.10
C PRO A 63 -14.36 18.76 4.44
N PHE A 64 -13.72 17.72 4.99
CA PHE A 64 -12.29 17.72 5.28
C PHE A 64 -11.41 17.93 4.04
N TYR A 65 -11.85 17.44 2.88
CA TYR A 65 -11.12 17.59 1.60
C TYR A 65 -11.58 18.84 0.82
N ASP A 66 -12.56 19.57 1.32
CA ASP A 66 -13.06 20.75 0.64
C ASP A 66 -12.02 21.89 0.68
N ARG A 67 -12.13 22.76 -0.32
CA ARG A 67 -11.21 23.88 -0.51
C ARG A 67 -11.14 24.76 0.74
N ASP A 68 -12.29 25.09 1.32
CA ASP A 68 -12.38 26.09 2.38
C ASP A 68 -11.64 25.63 3.66
N HIS A 69 -11.76 24.34 4.02
CA HIS A 69 -11.00 23.75 5.14
C HIS A 69 -9.48 23.81 4.90
N PHE A 70 -9.04 23.43 3.69
CA PHE A 70 -7.62 23.43 3.35
C PHE A 70 -7.04 24.85 3.28
N PHE A 71 -7.80 25.80 2.73
CA PHE A 71 -7.34 27.18 2.53
C PHE A 71 -7.18 27.91 3.85
N ALA A 72 -8.12 27.73 4.79
CA ALA A 72 -7.97 28.28 6.14
C ALA A 72 -6.73 27.72 6.86
N ALA A 73 -6.48 26.41 6.73
CA ALA A 73 -5.26 25.79 7.27
C ALA A 73 -3.98 26.36 6.62
N TYR A 74 -3.98 26.55 5.30
CA TYR A 74 -2.87 27.13 4.54
C TYR A 74 -2.59 28.56 4.97
N GLU A 75 -3.62 29.40 5.05
CA GLU A 75 -3.49 30.80 5.47
C GLU A 75 -2.87 30.90 6.86
N ALA A 76 -3.36 30.10 7.81
CA ALA A 76 -2.80 30.05 9.16
C ALA A 76 -1.32 29.60 9.17
N ALA A 77 -0.97 28.57 8.39
CA ALA A 77 0.41 28.10 8.27
C ALA A 77 1.32 29.17 7.66
N SER A 78 0.89 29.79 6.56
CA SER A 78 1.63 30.83 5.85
C SER A 78 1.84 32.06 6.74
N GLN A 79 0.78 32.61 7.33
CA GLN A 79 0.87 33.80 8.19
C GLN A 79 1.80 33.58 9.39
N LYS A 80 1.64 32.45 10.10
CA LYS A 80 2.42 32.18 11.32
C LYS A 80 3.89 31.81 11.06
N THR A 81 4.23 31.47 9.82
CA THR A 81 5.61 31.21 9.35
C THR A 81 6.17 32.33 8.48
N GLN A 82 5.46 33.47 8.37
CA GLN A 82 5.84 34.61 7.53
C GLN A 82 6.05 34.24 6.05
N GLY A 83 5.10 33.51 5.47
CA GLY A 83 5.24 32.98 4.11
C GLY A 83 6.29 31.89 4.00
N PHE A 84 6.38 31.02 5.01
CA PHE A 84 7.36 29.94 5.12
C PHE A 84 8.82 30.38 5.17
N SER A 85 9.12 31.64 5.52
CA SER A 85 10.48 32.12 5.75
C SER A 85 11.01 31.78 7.14
N ASP A 86 10.13 31.68 8.15
CA ASP A 86 10.47 31.21 9.50
C ASP A 86 9.85 29.83 9.76
N VAL A 87 10.67 28.81 9.55
CA VAL A 87 10.32 27.38 9.62
C VAL A 87 11.32 26.60 10.48
N SER A 88 11.88 27.26 11.49
CA SER A 88 12.68 26.60 12.52
C SER A 88 11.85 25.56 13.28
N GLU A 89 12.51 24.56 13.88
CA GLU A 89 11.82 23.53 14.66
C GLU A 89 10.95 24.15 15.78
N ASP A 90 11.46 25.17 16.46
CA ASP A 90 10.74 25.90 17.52
C ASP A 90 9.53 26.67 16.96
N THR A 91 9.69 27.34 15.82
CA THR A 91 8.58 28.03 15.16
C THR A 91 7.50 27.03 14.73
N LEU A 92 7.87 25.93 14.07
CA LEU A 92 6.92 24.90 13.66
C LEU A 92 6.18 24.29 14.86
N SER A 93 6.89 24.00 15.96
CA SER A 93 6.29 23.49 17.20
C SER A 93 5.24 24.46 17.76
N ARG A 94 5.59 25.74 17.86
CA ARG A 94 4.68 26.81 18.29
C ARG A 94 3.46 26.96 17.36
N VAL A 95 3.67 26.95 16.03
CA VAL A 95 2.58 27.04 15.06
C VAL A 95 1.61 25.88 15.20
N LEU A 96 2.11 24.66 15.39
CA LEU A 96 1.28 23.47 15.58
C LEU A 96 0.52 23.48 16.92
N MET A 97 1.06 24.12 17.97
CA MET A 97 0.34 24.32 19.23
C MET A 97 -0.79 25.34 19.10
N GLU A 98 -0.52 26.47 18.43
CA GLU A 98 -1.49 27.56 18.27
C GLU A 98 -2.57 27.23 17.23
N CYS A 99 -2.20 26.51 16.16
CA CYS A 99 -3.09 26.14 15.06
C CYS A 99 -2.77 24.70 14.61
N PRO A 100 -3.32 23.68 15.29
CA PRO A 100 -3.09 22.27 14.96
C PRO A 100 -3.44 21.90 13.51
N THR A 101 -4.43 22.57 12.92
CA THR A 101 -4.88 22.34 11.54
C THR A 101 -3.79 22.64 10.51
N SER A 102 -2.83 23.52 10.82
CA SER A 102 -1.66 23.81 9.97
C SER A 102 -0.80 22.58 9.68
N LEU A 103 -0.89 21.52 10.50
CA LEU A 103 -0.24 20.24 10.26
C LEU A 103 -0.62 19.65 8.89
N LEU A 104 -1.86 19.84 8.46
CA LEU A 104 -2.36 19.39 7.16
C LEU A 104 -1.52 19.96 6.03
N VAL A 105 -1.15 21.24 6.13
CA VAL A 105 -0.36 21.97 5.13
C VAL A 105 1.05 21.43 5.10
N PHE A 106 1.72 21.36 6.27
CA PHE A 106 3.09 20.86 6.35
C PHE A 106 3.20 19.43 5.87
N ARG A 107 2.30 18.53 6.29
CA ARG A 107 2.27 17.14 5.81
C ARG A 107 2.07 17.07 4.30
N THR A 108 1.21 17.92 3.74
CA THR A 108 0.94 17.98 2.29
C THR A 108 2.11 18.55 1.50
N ILE A 109 2.86 19.51 2.05
CA ILE A 109 4.13 19.99 1.52
C ILE A 109 5.14 18.83 1.48
N LEU A 110 5.24 18.02 2.54
CA LEU A 110 6.15 16.86 2.54
C LEU A 110 5.70 15.76 1.56
N GLY A 111 4.44 15.77 1.11
CA GLY A 111 3.90 14.75 0.20
C GLY A 111 3.70 13.40 0.89
N LEU A 112 3.54 13.39 2.21
CA LEU A 112 3.29 12.18 2.99
C LEU A 112 1.79 12.02 3.26
N THR A 113 1.32 10.78 3.22
CA THR A 113 0.00 10.44 3.76
C THR A 113 0.01 10.51 5.29
N LYS A 114 -1.17 10.55 5.91
CA LYS A 114 -1.30 10.53 7.38
C LYS A 114 -0.56 9.36 8.03
N GLU A 115 -0.71 8.17 7.46
CA GLU A 115 -0.05 6.95 7.95
C GLU A 115 1.47 7.02 7.79
N GLU A 116 1.95 7.49 6.63
CA GLU A 116 3.39 7.67 6.37
C GLU A 116 4.00 8.71 7.32
N PHE A 117 3.28 9.80 7.60
CA PHE A 117 3.74 10.84 8.51
C PHE A 117 3.75 10.36 9.97
N SER A 118 2.73 9.64 10.42
CA SER A 118 2.74 8.97 11.73
C SER A 118 3.95 8.05 11.88
N HIS A 119 4.24 7.25 10.86
CA HIS A 119 5.41 6.37 10.89
C HIS A 119 6.73 7.15 10.91
N ALA A 120 6.82 8.28 10.20
CA ALA A 120 7.99 9.16 10.25
C ALA A 120 8.28 9.63 11.69
N THR A 121 7.25 9.90 12.51
CA THR A 121 7.47 10.24 13.94
C THR A 121 8.08 9.09 14.75
N VAL A 122 7.81 7.83 14.37
CA VAL A 122 8.42 6.65 15.01
C VAL A 122 9.91 6.59 14.68
N LEU A 123 10.29 6.87 13.44
CA LEU A 123 11.70 6.90 13.02
C LEU A 123 12.48 8.01 13.75
N VAL A 124 11.87 9.19 13.90
CA VAL A 124 12.45 10.28 14.70
C VAL A 124 12.62 9.85 16.15
N ALA A 125 11.56 9.31 16.77
CA ALA A 125 11.59 8.90 18.17
C ALA A 125 12.63 7.81 18.46
N ALA A 126 12.87 6.89 17.52
CA ALA A 126 13.90 5.86 17.63
C ALA A 126 15.32 6.44 17.68
N ASN A 127 15.55 7.58 17.03
CA ASN A 127 16.85 8.25 16.99
C ASN A 127 17.10 9.22 18.15
N THR A 128 16.05 9.61 18.89
CA THR A 128 16.12 10.67 19.90
C THR A 128 15.48 10.30 21.25
N THR A 129 15.05 9.05 21.46
CA THR A 129 14.22 8.63 22.62
C THR A 129 13.02 9.55 22.82
N GLY A 130 12.23 9.72 21.75
CA GLY A 130 11.19 10.75 21.65
C GLY A 130 9.74 10.25 21.73
N VAL A 131 8.82 11.20 21.55
CA VAL A 131 7.37 10.96 21.50
C VAL A 131 6.96 10.49 20.09
N THR A 132 6.18 9.41 20.01
CA THR A 132 5.54 8.98 18.77
C THR A 132 4.12 9.55 18.67
N VAL A 133 3.69 9.94 17.47
CA VAL A 133 2.33 10.47 17.25
C VAL A 133 1.53 9.53 16.35
N THR A 134 0.36 9.11 16.83
CA THR A 134 -0.49 8.15 16.13
C THR A 134 -1.28 8.80 14.99
N PRO A 135 -1.77 8.01 14.00
CA PRO A 135 -2.60 8.55 12.92
C PRO A 135 -3.87 9.24 13.43
N SER A 136 -4.47 8.74 14.52
CA SER A 136 -5.67 9.36 15.11
C SER A 136 -5.40 10.73 15.72
N VAL A 137 -4.21 10.94 16.30
CA VAL A 137 -3.82 12.26 16.82
C VAL A 137 -3.61 13.24 15.67
N ILE A 138 -2.91 12.81 14.61
CA ILE A 138 -2.73 13.63 13.40
C ILE A 138 -4.10 13.98 12.78
N ASP A 139 -5.00 13.02 12.66
CA ASP A 139 -6.36 13.25 12.12
C ASP A 139 -7.14 14.29 12.95
N ALA A 140 -7.07 14.19 14.28
CA ALA A 140 -7.73 15.13 15.18
C ALA A 140 -7.16 16.54 15.05
N MET A 141 -5.84 16.68 14.92
CA MET A 141 -5.19 17.98 14.70
C MET A 141 -5.61 18.58 13.35
N GLU A 142 -5.55 17.80 12.27
CA GLU A 142 -5.85 18.25 10.90
C GLU A 142 -7.33 18.58 10.67
N ARG A 143 -8.23 18.01 11.47
CA ARG A 143 -9.67 18.28 11.43
C ARG A 143 -10.14 19.31 12.45
N THR A 144 -9.21 19.88 13.23
CA THR A 144 -9.57 20.95 14.15
C THR A 144 -10.09 22.15 13.34
N ASP A 145 -11.21 22.70 13.77
CA ASP A 145 -11.75 23.92 13.18
C ASP A 145 -10.75 25.08 13.41
N PRO A 146 -10.23 25.72 12.34
CA PRO A 146 -9.25 26.80 12.45
C PRO A 146 -9.74 27.98 13.30
N ASP A 147 -11.05 28.22 13.32
CA ASP A 147 -11.67 29.32 14.05
C ASP A 147 -12.08 28.95 15.48
N ARG A 148 -11.79 27.72 15.90
CA ARG A 148 -12.17 27.26 17.24
C ARG A 148 -11.39 28.02 18.30
N PRO A 149 -12.07 28.70 19.25
CA PRO A 149 -11.38 29.38 20.34
C PRO A 149 -10.58 28.39 21.19
N ALA A 150 -9.38 28.79 21.58
CA ALA A 150 -8.50 28.01 22.45
C ALA A 150 -9.22 27.70 23.76
N VAL A 151 -9.62 26.43 23.96
CA VAL A 151 -10.18 25.97 25.23
C VAL A 151 -9.06 25.93 26.26
N SER A 152 -9.33 26.29 27.51
CA SER A 152 -8.36 26.13 28.59
C SER A 152 -7.97 24.67 28.76
N VAL A 153 -6.80 24.30 28.25
CA VAL A 153 -6.25 22.95 28.36
C VAL A 153 -5.64 22.77 29.75
N GLN A 154 -5.99 21.67 30.43
CA GLN A 154 -5.36 21.29 31.71
C GLN A 154 -3.83 21.15 31.55
N SER A 155 -3.06 21.44 32.60
CA SER A 155 -1.58 21.45 32.55
C SER A 155 -0.97 20.15 31.98
N LYS A 156 -1.42 18.98 32.43
CA LYS A 156 -0.96 17.67 31.91
C LYS A 156 -1.28 17.45 30.43
N SER A 157 -2.41 17.98 29.96
CA SER A 157 -2.79 17.91 28.54
C SER A 157 -1.95 18.87 27.70
N ARG A 158 -1.50 19.98 28.28
CA ARG A 158 -0.60 20.94 27.64
C ARG A 158 0.82 20.38 27.49
N GLU A 159 1.41 19.79 28.52
CA GLU A 159 2.72 19.13 28.45
C GLU A 159 2.75 18.03 27.37
N LYS A 160 1.67 17.23 27.31
CA LYS A 160 1.53 16.21 26.26
C LYS A 160 1.46 16.84 24.86
N LEU A 161 0.72 17.93 24.70
CA LEU A 161 0.60 18.64 23.43
C LEU A 161 1.94 19.26 23.01
N GLU A 162 2.66 19.88 23.94
CA GLU A 162 4.01 20.42 23.73
C GLU A 162 4.97 19.33 23.25
N ALA A 163 4.98 18.17 23.92
CA ALA A 163 5.84 17.06 23.52
C ALA A 163 5.45 16.48 22.13
N GLN A 164 4.15 16.42 21.82
CA GLN A 164 3.66 15.96 20.52
C GLN A 164 4.02 16.94 19.40
N THR A 165 3.80 18.24 19.60
CA THR A 165 4.10 19.29 18.62
C THR A 165 5.59 19.41 18.35
N GLN A 166 6.43 19.24 19.38
CA GLN A 166 7.88 19.16 19.19
C GLN A 166 8.26 17.95 18.31
N ALA A 167 7.70 16.77 18.58
CA ALA A 167 7.97 15.58 17.78
C ALA A 167 7.52 15.76 16.32
N LEU A 168 6.37 16.41 16.08
CA LEU A 168 5.87 16.70 14.74
C LEU A 168 6.75 17.72 14.02
N ALA A 169 7.15 18.81 14.69
CA ALA A 169 8.05 19.83 14.16
C ALA A 169 9.42 19.25 13.77
N ARG A 170 9.97 18.39 14.65
CA ARG A 170 11.19 17.65 14.36
C ARG A 170 11.04 16.76 13.14
N THR A 171 9.94 16.01 13.07
CA THR A 171 9.63 15.15 11.92
C THR A 171 9.55 15.94 10.62
N ILE A 172 8.90 17.11 10.63
CA ILE A 172 8.85 17.99 9.46
C ILE A 172 10.26 18.42 9.04
N THR A 173 11.09 18.82 10.00
CA THR A 173 12.47 19.27 9.77
C THR A 173 13.35 18.15 9.20
N ASP A 174 13.30 16.95 9.77
CA ASP A 174 14.13 15.81 9.34
C ASP A 174 13.69 15.27 7.97
N VAL A 175 12.38 15.27 7.67
CA VAL A 175 11.88 14.90 6.34
C VAL A 175 12.27 15.97 5.30
N MET A 176 12.09 17.26 5.59
CA MET A 176 12.40 18.34 4.66
C MET A 176 13.91 18.42 4.36
N SER A 177 14.76 18.22 5.38
CA SER A 177 16.21 18.19 5.21
C SER A 177 16.72 16.95 4.46
N ARG A 178 15.85 15.92 4.33
CA ARG A 178 16.12 14.59 3.75
C ARG A 178 17.06 13.72 4.59
N SER A 179 17.13 13.98 5.89
CA SER A 179 17.96 13.20 6.82
C SER A 179 17.25 11.92 7.31
N LEU A 180 15.91 11.90 7.32
CA LEU A 180 15.16 10.85 8.05
C LEU A 180 15.20 9.46 7.39
N PHE A 181 15.07 9.37 6.06
CA PHE A 181 14.83 8.10 5.37
C PHE A 181 16.10 7.44 4.78
N GLY A 182 17.25 8.12 4.85
CA GLY A 182 18.47 7.69 4.17
C GLY A 182 18.41 7.82 2.64
N PRO A 183 19.47 7.40 1.92
CA PRO A 183 19.52 7.46 0.47
C PRO A 183 18.56 6.45 -0.16
N PRO A 184 17.77 6.85 -1.18
CA PRO A 184 16.92 5.91 -1.90
C PRO A 184 17.76 4.96 -2.79
N PRO A 185 17.24 3.77 -3.13
CA PRO A 185 17.83 2.91 -4.17
C PRO A 185 17.96 3.65 -5.51
N ALA A 186 18.89 3.24 -6.38
CA ALA A 186 19.24 3.96 -7.62
C ALA A 186 18.07 4.23 -8.57
N SER A 187 17.05 3.37 -8.60
CA SER A 187 15.84 3.53 -9.43
C SER A 187 14.73 4.35 -8.76
N MET A 188 14.96 4.89 -7.57
CA MET A 188 13.97 5.59 -6.76
C MET A 188 14.44 6.98 -6.37
N ARG A 189 13.47 7.82 -6.04
CA ARG A 189 13.69 9.17 -5.50
C ARG A 189 12.81 9.39 -4.28
N LEU A 190 13.26 10.23 -3.35
CA LEU A 190 12.44 10.66 -2.23
C LEU A 190 11.22 11.44 -2.74
N LYS A 191 10.10 11.38 -2.01
CA LYS A 191 8.90 12.17 -2.34
C LYS A 191 9.16 13.68 -2.28
N GLN A 192 10.18 14.11 -1.53
CA GLN A 192 10.61 15.50 -1.42
C GLN A 192 11.47 15.96 -2.63
N CYS A 193 11.82 15.06 -3.55
CA CYS A 193 12.45 15.42 -4.83
C CYS A 193 11.39 15.83 -5.86
N LYS A 194 10.66 16.92 -5.55
CA LYS A 194 9.61 17.53 -6.37
C LYS A 194 9.80 19.05 -6.40
N PRO A 195 9.28 19.76 -7.41
CA PRO A 195 9.62 21.18 -7.63
C PRO A 195 9.40 22.10 -6.44
N ASP A 196 8.36 21.87 -5.64
CA ASP A 196 8.02 22.70 -4.47
C ASP A 196 8.86 22.37 -3.22
N THR A 197 9.74 21.36 -3.27
CA THR A 197 10.62 20.98 -2.14
C THR A 197 12.03 20.54 -2.58
N ASP A 198 12.44 20.82 -3.83
CA ASP A 198 13.71 20.37 -4.40
C ASP A 198 14.92 21.12 -3.77
N GLN A 199 14.74 22.40 -3.44
CA GLN A 199 15.62 23.22 -2.61
C GLN A 199 15.05 23.39 -1.20
N ARG A 200 14.30 22.39 -0.71
CA ARG A 200 13.72 22.37 0.64
C ARG A 200 12.77 23.57 0.85
N TRP A 201 12.88 24.27 1.97
CA TRP A 201 12.04 25.41 2.31
C TRP A 201 12.19 26.60 1.37
N ASP A 202 13.35 26.78 0.73
CA ASP A 202 13.54 27.87 -0.25
C ASP A 202 12.58 27.73 -1.44
N SER A 203 12.37 26.49 -1.93
CA SER A 203 11.39 26.23 -2.98
C SER A 203 9.96 26.44 -2.49
N VAL A 204 9.64 26.04 -1.25
CA VAL A 204 8.31 26.25 -0.67
C VAL A 204 7.97 27.74 -0.62
N ARG A 205 8.90 28.56 -0.08
CA ARG A 205 8.76 30.01 -0.01
C ARG A 205 8.59 30.62 -1.40
N ARG A 206 9.45 30.24 -2.35
CA ARG A 206 9.36 30.70 -3.74
C ARG A 206 7.99 30.41 -4.35
N PHE A 207 7.49 29.18 -4.19
CA PHE A 207 6.17 28.81 -4.68
C PHE A 207 5.03 29.59 -4.01
N SER A 208 5.16 29.94 -2.73
CA SER A 208 4.16 30.78 -2.04
C SER A 208 4.18 32.26 -2.45
N GLU A 209 5.29 32.76 -3.02
CA GLU A 209 5.48 34.17 -3.37
C GLU A 209 5.34 34.43 -4.89
N GLU A 210 5.76 33.50 -5.76
CA GLU A 210 5.97 33.74 -7.19
C GLU A 210 4.77 33.33 -8.09
N GLY A 211 3.58 33.85 -7.81
CA GLY A 211 2.43 33.80 -8.74
C GLY A 211 1.82 32.41 -9.01
N VAL A 212 2.30 31.36 -8.34
CA VAL A 212 1.63 30.06 -8.29
C VAL A 212 0.58 30.12 -7.16
N PRO A 213 -0.70 29.77 -7.41
CA PRO A 213 -1.68 29.63 -6.33
C PRO A 213 -1.35 28.37 -5.52
N PHE A 214 -0.37 28.48 -4.63
CA PHE A 214 0.26 27.33 -3.99
C PHE A 214 -0.72 26.57 -3.08
N GLU A 215 -1.64 27.28 -2.43
CA GLU A 215 -2.78 26.71 -1.71
C GLU A 215 -3.68 25.85 -2.60
N VAL A 216 -3.95 26.25 -3.85
CA VAL A 216 -4.70 25.45 -4.82
C VAL A 216 -3.90 24.19 -5.18
N PHE A 217 -2.60 24.35 -5.45
CA PHE A 217 -1.73 23.23 -5.81
C PHE A 217 -1.60 22.18 -4.70
N LEU A 218 -1.42 22.64 -3.46
CA LEU A 218 -1.39 21.76 -2.29
C LEU A 218 -2.76 21.15 -2.00
N HIS A 219 -3.85 21.90 -2.16
CA HIS A 219 -5.22 21.37 -2.04
C HIS A 219 -5.45 20.22 -3.03
N GLN A 220 -5.09 20.39 -4.30
CA GLN A 220 -5.23 19.32 -5.30
C GLN A 220 -4.41 18.07 -4.94
N ARG A 221 -3.24 18.24 -4.31
CA ARG A 221 -2.45 17.11 -3.77
C ARG A 221 -3.13 16.43 -2.58
N HIS A 222 -3.76 17.19 -1.69
CA HIS A 222 -4.53 16.64 -0.59
C HIS A 222 -5.76 15.87 -1.10
N TYR A 223 -6.46 16.46 -2.07
CA TYR A 223 -7.69 15.97 -2.68
C TYR A 223 -7.48 14.68 -3.49
N GLY A 224 -6.49 14.66 -4.40
CA GLY A 224 -6.17 13.50 -5.22
C GLY A 224 -5.23 12.48 -4.57
N GLY A 225 -4.62 12.85 -3.43
CA GLY A 225 -3.63 12.04 -2.73
C GLY A 225 -2.21 12.19 -3.28
N ALA A 226 -1.25 12.36 -2.37
CA ALA A 226 0.15 12.56 -2.73
C ALA A 226 0.74 11.36 -3.50
N PHE A 227 1.14 11.60 -4.75
CA PHE A 227 1.74 10.64 -5.68
C PHE A 227 0.85 9.44 -6.06
N ARG A 228 -0.47 9.49 -5.84
CA ARG A 228 -1.33 8.32 -6.01
C ARG A 228 -1.21 7.68 -7.40
N GLN A 229 -1.30 8.50 -8.45
CA GLN A 229 -1.18 8.02 -9.84
C GLN A 229 0.17 7.36 -10.12
N VAL A 230 1.27 7.94 -9.65
CA VAL A 230 2.62 7.39 -9.84
C VAL A 230 2.75 6.06 -9.09
N LEU A 231 2.28 6.02 -7.85
CA LEU A 231 2.32 4.82 -7.02
C LEU A 231 1.50 3.67 -7.61
N ASP A 232 0.33 3.98 -8.20
CA ASP A 232 -0.51 2.99 -8.85
C ASP A 232 0.13 2.50 -10.16
N ALA A 233 0.69 3.41 -10.97
CA ALA A 233 1.39 3.07 -12.21
C ALA A 233 2.68 2.24 -12.01
N THR A 234 3.37 2.43 -10.88
CA THR A 234 4.61 1.69 -10.55
C THR A 234 4.38 0.60 -9.51
N SER A 235 3.14 0.16 -9.32
CA SER A 235 2.79 -0.86 -8.32
C SER A 235 3.49 -2.21 -8.58
N SER A 236 3.58 -2.62 -9.85
CA SER A 236 4.33 -3.81 -10.28
C SER A 236 5.83 -3.70 -10.00
N LEU A 237 6.45 -2.54 -10.26
CA LEU A 237 7.87 -2.30 -9.99
C LEU A 237 8.23 -2.46 -8.51
N ARG A 238 7.31 -2.12 -7.60
CA ARG A 238 7.50 -2.35 -6.16
C ARG A 238 7.37 -3.82 -5.75
N GLY A 239 6.52 -4.60 -6.42
CA GLY A 239 6.48 -6.05 -6.27
C GLY A 239 7.80 -6.67 -6.73
N ASN A 240 8.21 -6.32 -7.95
CA ASN A 240 9.46 -6.77 -8.56
C ASN A 240 10.67 -6.44 -7.69
N MET A 241 10.72 -5.29 -7.01
CA MET A 241 11.86 -4.96 -6.15
C MET A 241 12.15 -6.04 -5.08
N ILE A 242 11.11 -6.61 -4.46
CA ILE A 242 11.29 -7.65 -3.44
C ILE A 242 11.72 -8.95 -4.10
N GLU A 243 11.06 -9.31 -5.20
CA GLU A 243 11.37 -10.52 -5.96
C GLU A 243 12.78 -10.48 -6.58
N ASP A 244 13.21 -9.34 -7.14
CA ASP A 244 14.53 -9.11 -7.71
C ASP A 244 15.63 -9.27 -6.65
N ALA A 245 15.36 -8.87 -5.40
CA ALA A 245 16.28 -9.06 -4.28
C ALA A 245 16.40 -10.55 -3.90
N VAL A 246 15.28 -11.29 -3.87
CA VAL A 246 15.27 -12.74 -3.64
C VAL A 246 15.99 -13.46 -4.77
N GLU A 247 15.69 -13.12 -6.02
CA GLU A 247 16.32 -13.71 -7.20
C GLU A 247 17.84 -13.51 -7.18
N ARG A 248 18.29 -12.30 -6.82
CA ARG A 248 19.71 -12.00 -6.67
C ARG A 248 20.35 -12.81 -5.57
N LEU A 249 19.73 -12.89 -4.39
CA LEU A 249 20.22 -13.70 -3.28
C LEU A 249 20.39 -15.17 -3.68
N TYR A 250 19.39 -15.73 -4.35
CA TYR A 250 19.44 -17.11 -4.84
C TYR A 250 20.54 -17.33 -5.87
N LYS A 251 20.71 -16.42 -6.83
CA LYS A 251 21.81 -16.48 -7.81
C LYS A 251 23.18 -16.41 -7.15
N GLU A 252 23.36 -15.49 -6.20
CA GLU A 252 24.61 -15.33 -5.44
C GLU A 252 24.99 -16.60 -4.65
N HIS A 253 24.00 -17.36 -4.19
CA HIS A 253 24.21 -18.58 -3.39
C HIS A 253 24.04 -19.89 -4.20
N GLY A 254 23.89 -19.81 -5.52
CA GLY A 254 23.75 -20.97 -6.39
C GLY A 254 22.49 -21.82 -6.13
N ILE A 255 21.43 -21.23 -5.59
CA ILE A 255 20.16 -21.91 -5.30
C ILE A 255 19.41 -22.13 -6.62
N SER A 256 18.85 -23.32 -6.82
CA SER A 256 18.00 -23.64 -7.98
C SER A 256 16.55 -23.25 -7.69
N PHE A 257 15.97 -22.39 -8.54
CA PHE A 257 14.62 -21.87 -8.38
C PHE A 257 13.96 -21.59 -9.73
N ILE A 258 12.63 -21.47 -9.73
CA ILE A 258 11.86 -20.83 -10.79
C ILE A 258 11.16 -19.60 -10.19
N ARG A 259 11.35 -18.44 -10.82
CA ARG A 259 10.55 -17.24 -10.55
C ARG A 259 9.26 -17.33 -11.37
N THR A 260 8.13 -17.23 -10.69
CA THR A 260 6.83 -17.40 -11.32
C THR A 260 6.45 -16.15 -12.11
N GLY A 261 5.97 -16.36 -13.33
CA GLY A 261 5.43 -15.33 -14.21
C GLY A 261 4.15 -15.83 -14.90
N SER A 262 3.49 -14.97 -15.66
CA SER A 262 2.25 -15.32 -16.38
C SER A 262 2.43 -16.46 -17.40
N HIS A 263 3.65 -16.69 -17.88
CA HIS A 263 3.96 -17.64 -18.96
C HIS A 263 4.39 -19.04 -18.49
N ASN A 264 4.71 -19.24 -17.20
CA ASN A 264 5.29 -20.49 -16.69
C ASN A 264 4.49 -21.15 -15.56
N GLN A 265 3.27 -20.68 -15.27
CA GLN A 265 2.44 -21.29 -14.21
C GLN A 265 2.03 -22.73 -14.54
N ALA A 266 1.77 -23.04 -15.81
CA ALA A 266 1.44 -24.39 -16.24
C ALA A 266 2.62 -25.36 -16.03
N GLU A 267 3.84 -24.91 -16.32
CA GLU A 267 5.07 -25.68 -16.07
C GLU A 267 5.24 -25.97 -14.58
N ILE A 268 5.04 -24.98 -13.71
CA ILE A 268 5.14 -25.14 -12.26
C ILE A 268 4.11 -26.17 -11.75
N ALA A 269 2.89 -26.11 -12.26
CA ALA A 269 1.83 -27.06 -11.91
C ALA A 269 2.12 -28.48 -12.42
N GLU A 270 2.65 -28.62 -13.64
CA GLU A 270 2.99 -29.93 -14.21
C GLU A 270 4.21 -30.56 -13.52
N ARG A 271 5.27 -29.77 -13.31
CA ARG A 271 6.55 -30.24 -12.80
C ARG A 271 6.56 -30.52 -11.31
N PHE A 272 5.89 -29.67 -10.52
CA PHE A 272 5.95 -29.73 -9.06
C PHE A 272 4.60 -30.01 -8.43
N GLU A 273 3.59 -30.29 -9.24
CA GLU A 273 2.19 -30.50 -8.82
C GLU A 273 1.61 -29.33 -8.02
N VAL A 274 2.13 -28.11 -8.14
CA VAL A 274 1.61 -26.94 -7.42
C VAL A 274 0.29 -26.49 -8.07
N ARG A 275 -0.83 -26.66 -7.36
CA ARG A 275 -2.21 -26.45 -7.82
C ARG A 275 -2.80 -25.11 -7.40
N VAL A 276 -2.20 -24.46 -6.41
CA VAL A 276 -2.66 -23.13 -5.98
C VAL A 276 -2.50 -22.13 -7.13
N THR A 277 -3.58 -21.42 -7.45
CA THR A 277 -3.61 -20.41 -8.52
C THR A 277 -3.93 -19.02 -7.94
N PRO A 278 -3.17 -17.97 -8.31
CA PRO A 278 -1.90 -18.04 -9.04
C PRO A 278 -0.84 -18.84 -8.25
N ALA A 279 0.18 -19.37 -8.95
CA ALA A 279 1.33 -20.04 -8.32
C ALA A 279 2.11 -19.10 -7.38
N PRO A 280 2.89 -19.60 -6.40
CA PRO A 280 3.70 -18.76 -5.51
C PRO A 280 4.78 -18.00 -6.28
N ASP A 281 5.24 -16.85 -5.78
CA ASP A 281 6.21 -15.99 -6.51
C ASP A 281 7.53 -16.73 -6.86
N PHE A 282 7.97 -17.67 -6.01
CA PHE A 282 9.09 -18.57 -6.31
C PHE A 282 8.81 -20.01 -5.88
N VAL A 283 9.35 -20.94 -6.66
CA VAL A 283 9.52 -22.36 -6.28
C VAL A 283 11.00 -22.69 -6.23
N VAL A 284 11.47 -23.30 -5.14
CA VAL A 284 12.85 -23.72 -4.94
C VAL A 284 12.90 -25.23 -5.05
N PHE A 285 13.84 -25.77 -5.82
CA PHE A 285 13.94 -27.21 -6.07
C PHE A 285 15.38 -27.68 -5.98
N ASP A 286 15.56 -28.98 -5.77
CA ASP A 286 16.86 -29.61 -5.85
C ASP A 286 17.11 -30.08 -7.28
N PRO A 287 18.17 -29.60 -7.94
CA PRO A 287 18.46 -29.96 -9.32
C PRO A 287 18.95 -31.41 -9.48
N ILE A 288 19.33 -32.10 -8.39
CA ILE A 288 19.80 -33.49 -8.43
C ILE A 288 18.65 -34.46 -8.68
N ASP A 289 17.56 -34.33 -7.91
CA ASP A 289 16.39 -35.20 -8.02
C ASP A 289 15.16 -34.51 -8.65
N GLY A 290 15.28 -33.21 -8.94
CA GLY A 290 14.19 -32.39 -9.49
C GLY A 290 13.08 -32.07 -8.49
N GLY A 291 13.22 -32.47 -7.22
CA GLY A 291 12.18 -32.38 -6.21
C GLY A 291 11.98 -30.95 -5.69
N LEU A 292 10.70 -30.58 -5.49
CA LEU A 292 10.35 -29.31 -4.85
C LEU A 292 10.85 -29.31 -3.40
N ARG A 293 11.51 -28.22 -3.00
CA ARG A 293 12.12 -28.06 -1.66
C ARG A 293 11.50 -26.95 -0.85
N ALA A 294 11.00 -25.89 -1.49
CA ALA A 294 10.27 -24.83 -0.82
C ALA A 294 9.45 -24.00 -1.80
N ILE A 295 8.48 -23.26 -1.27
CA ILE A 295 7.76 -22.21 -1.98
C ILE A 295 7.92 -20.88 -1.24
N LEU A 296 7.94 -19.77 -1.97
CA LEU A 296 8.13 -18.44 -1.38
C LEU A 296 7.19 -17.42 -2.02
N GLU A 297 6.63 -16.56 -1.18
CA GLU A 297 5.77 -15.47 -1.59
C GLU A 297 6.34 -14.11 -1.12
N CYS A 298 6.40 -13.15 -2.03
CA CYS A 298 6.81 -11.77 -1.80
C CYS A 298 5.59 -10.86 -1.69
N LYS A 299 5.52 -10.01 -0.66
CA LYS A 299 4.43 -9.04 -0.52
C LYS A 299 4.88 -7.68 0.03
N GLY A 300 4.74 -6.65 -0.80
CA GLY A 300 4.92 -5.25 -0.45
C GLY A 300 3.60 -4.51 -0.14
N THR A 301 3.53 -3.73 0.94
CA THR A 301 2.45 -2.76 1.19
C THR A 301 2.82 -1.75 2.28
N ASN A 302 2.36 -0.50 2.12
CA ASN A 302 2.45 0.54 3.15
C ASN A 302 1.11 0.80 3.86
N ASN A 303 0.04 0.11 3.45
CA ASN A 303 -1.29 0.23 4.05
C ASN A 303 -1.61 -1.03 4.87
N GLY A 304 -2.00 -0.85 6.14
CA GLY A 304 -2.29 -1.95 7.06
C GLY A 304 -3.53 -2.78 6.71
N GLY A 305 -4.59 -2.16 6.16
CA GLY A 305 -5.76 -2.88 5.67
C GLY A 305 -5.40 -3.78 4.48
N THR A 306 -4.65 -3.24 3.52
CA THR A 306 -4.12 -4.02 2.40
C THR A 306 -3.17 -5.14 2.87
N ALA A 307 -2.42 -4.93 3.95
CA ALA A 307 -1.56 -5.96 4.54
C ALA A 307 -2.39 -7.13 5.09
N ARG A 308 -3.47 -6.84 5.82
CA ARG A 308 -4.44 -7.84 6.29
C ARG A 308 -5.01 -8.67 5.14
N ASP A 309 -5.45 -8.01 4.06
CA ASP A 309 -6.02 -8.71 2.90
C ASP A 309 -4.97 -9.60 2.22
N LYS A 310 -3.74 -9.11 2.08
CA LYS A 310 -2.62 -9.86 1.51
C LYS A 310 -2.19 -11.04 2.39
N ALA A 311 -2.36 -10.96 3.72
CA ALA A 311 -1.99 -12.04 4.63
C ALA A 311 -2.76 -13.34 4.35
N LEU A 312 -4.02 -13.24 3.86
CA LEU A 312 -4.86 -14.40 3.52
C LEU A 312 -4.25 -15.32 2.45
N ARG A 313 -3.33 -14.78 1.62
CA ARG A 313 -2.60 -15.56 0.62
C ARG A 313 -1.74 -16.65 1.25
N PHE A 314 -1.13 -16.39 2.39
CA PHE A 314 -0.22 -17.32 3.06
C PHE A 314 -0.96 -18.54 3.64
N ALA A 315 -2.21 -18.37 4.10
CA ALA A 315 -3.04 -19.49 4.54
C ALA A 315 -3.28 -20.51 3.41
N ARG A 316 -3.60 -20.03 2.20
CA ARG A 316 -3.80 -20.89 1.02
C ARG A 316 -2.50 -21.57 0.59
N LEU A 317 -1.39 -20.84 0.61
CA LEU A 317 -0.08 -21.42 0.31
C LEU A 317 0.37 -22.43 1.36
N ARG A 318 -0.03 -22.24 2.62
CA ARG A 318 0.24 -23.19 3.70
C ARG A 318 -0.51 -24.50 3.51
N GLU A 319 -1.80 -24.43 3.16
CA GLU A 319 -2.58 -25.62 2.79
C GLU A 319 -1.90 -26.40 1.65
N GLU A 320 -1.42 -25.68 0.64
CA GLU A 320 -0.72 -26.26 -0.48
C GLU A 320 0.63 -26.88 -0.10
N ALA A 321 1.42 -26.19 0.73
CA ALA A 321 2.69 -26.68 1.25
C ALA A 321 2.51 -27.97 2.06
N VAL A 322 1.44 -28.06 2.87
CA VAL A 322 1.07 -29.27 3.61
C VAL A 322 0.69 -30.40 2.65
N ARG A 323 -0.12 -30.11 1.63
CA ARG A 323 -0.52 -31.09 0.61
C ARG A 323 0.68 -31.67 -0.15
N LEU A 324 1.71 -30.86 -0.38
CA LEU A 324 2.95 -31.23 -1.05
C LEU A 324 3.97 -31.93 -0.11
N GLY A 325 3.52 -32.47 1.02
CA GLY A 325 4.37 -33.22 1.95
C GLY A 325 5.02 -32.36 3.03
N GLY A 326 4.48 -31.17 3.31
CA GLY A 326 4.97 -30.29 4.38
C GLY A 326 6.24 -29.53 4.01
N ILE A 327 6.39 -29.16 2.73
CA ILE A 327 7.53 -28.35 2.29
C ILE A 327 7.52 -26.98 2.98
N PRO A 328 8.69 -26.37 3.24
CA PRO A 328 8.77 -25.00 3.75
C PRO A 328 8.06 -23.97 2.87
N LEU A 329 7.20 -23.15 3.50
CA LEU A 329 6.66 -21.91 2.95
C LEU A 329 7.39 -20.72 3.56
N LEU A 330 7.86 -19.81 2.72
CA LEU A 330 8.58 -18.60 3.13
C LEU A 330 7.86 -17.33 2.70
N ALA A 331 8.02 -16.27 3.49
CA ALA A 331 7.53 -14.94 3.18
C ALA A 331 8.68 -13.93 3.09
N VAL A 332 8.65 -13.06 2.09
CA VAL A 332 9.47 -11.83 2.07
C VAL A 332 8.56 -10.62 2.02
N LEU A 333 8.56 -9.86 3.11
CA LEU A 333 7.64 -8.75 3.33
C LEU A 333 8.36 -7.40 3.19
N GLY A 334 7.67 -6.46 2.55
CA GLY A 334 8.16 -5.09 2.40
C GLY A 334 7.09 -4.06 2.73
N GLY A 335 7.52 -2.92 3.26
CA GLY A 335 6.64 -1.78 3.54
C GLY A 335 5.96 -1.84 4.91
N ILE A 336 5.52 -0.67 5.36
CA ILE A 336 5.10 -0.46 6.75
C ILE A 336 3.69 -0.99 7.08
N GLY A 337 2.91 -1.39 6.08
CA GLY A 337 1.58 -1.97 6.32
C GLY A 337 1.63 -3.21 7.21
N TRP A 338 2.75 -3.93 7.20
CA TRP A 338 3.00 -5.10 8.03
C TRP A 338 3.24 -4.79 9.51
N ALA A 339 3.38 -3.52 9.92
CA ALA A 339 3.44 -3.15 11.34
C ALA A 339 2.14 -3.46 12.10
N ARG A 340 1.05 -3.76 11.38
CA ARG A 340 -0.19 -4.25 11.94
C ARG A 340 -0.03 -5.71 12.39
N ILE A 341 0.25 -5.91 13.68
CA ILE A 341 0.68 -7.22 14.20
C ILE A 341 -0.45 -8.26 14.18
N ASN A 342 -1.56 -8.01 14.87
CA ASN A 342 -2.52 -9.06 15.23
C ASN A 342 -3.24 -9.72 14.04
N ASP A 343 -3.55 -8.95 13.01
CA ASP A 343 -4.37 -9.39 11.87
C ASP A 343 -3.68 -9.20 10.51
N ALA A 344 -2.39 -8.85 10.47
CA ALA A 344 -1.59 -8.91 9.25
C ALA A 344 -0.30 -9.73 9.44
N LEU A 345 0.65 -9.29 10.28
CA LEU A 345 1.94 -9.97 10.41
C LEU A 345 1.86 -11.32 11.16
N ALA A 346 1.12 -11.39 12.27
CA ALA A 346 0.98 -12.61 13.06
C ALA A 346 0.38 -13.79 12.26
N PRO A 347 -0.65 -13.59 11.42
CA PRO A 347 -1.10 -14.63 10.48
C PRO A 347 0.00 -15.14 9.54
N VAL A 348 0.83 -14.24 8.97
CA VAL A 348 1.94 -14.67 8.09
C VAL A 348 2.99 -15.46 8.85
N LEU A 349 3.35 -15.03 10.07
CA LEU A 349 4.26 -15.79 10.94
C LEU A 349 3.71 -17.19 11.23
N ARG A 350 2.42 -17.30 11.58
CA ARG A 350 1.76 -18.59 11.80
C ARG A 350 1.83 -19.49 10.57
N ASP A 351 1.46 -18.97 9.41
CA ASP A 351 1.30 -19.78 8.20
C ASP A 351 2.65 -20.21 7.59
N THR A 352 3.75 -19.51 7.92
CA THR A 352 5.13 -19.81 7.47
C THR A 352 6.00 -20.50 8.52
N ASP A 353 5.44 -20.83 9.70
CA ASP A 353 6.17 -21.21 10.92
C ASP A 353 7.35 -20.27 11.23
N GLY A 354 7.14 -18.96 11.08
CA GLY A 354 8.13 -17.93 11.39
C GLY A 354 9.18 -17.67 10.30
N ARG A 355 9.10 -18.32 9.13
CA ARG A 355 10.02 -18.07 7.99
C ARG A 355 9.66 -16.79 7.22
N VAL A 356 9.70 -15.67 7.94
CA VAL A 356 9.36 -14.33 7.45
C VAL A 356 10.61 -13.46 7.43
N PHE A 357 10.91 -12.91 6.26
CA PHE A 357 12.09 -12.07 6.02
C PHE A 357 11.66 -10.70 5.50
N THR A 358 12.51 -9.70 5.66
CA THR A 358 12.40 -8.39 5.02
C THR A 358 13.63 -8.17 4.16
N LEU A 359 13.68 -7.09 3.37
CA LEU A 359 14.91 -6.77 2.62
C LEU A 359 16.14 -6.60 3.53
N SER A 360 15.96 -6.12 4.76
CA SER A 360 17.07 -5.95 5.72
C SER A 360 17.50 -7.25 6.39
N THR A 361 16.64 -8.27 6.44
CA THR A 361 16.96 -9.59 7.02
C THR A 361 17.06 -10.69 5.98
N LEU A 362 17.02 -10.33 4.69
CA LEU A 362 16.91 -11.25 3.56
C LEU A 362 18.06 -12.27 3.53
N SER A 363 19.29 -11.85 3.85
CA SER A 363 20.45 -12.74 3.89
C SER A 363 20.29 -13.88 4.91
N ALA A 364 19.63 -13.65 6.05
CA ALA A 364 19.40 -14.66 7.09
C ALA A 364 18.50 -15.81 6.59
N MET A 365 17.77 -15.61 5.49
CA MET A 365 17.01 -16.68 4.83
C MET A 365 17.90 -17.87 4.46
N MET A 366 19.15 -17.61 4.10
CA MET A 366 20.05 -18.67 3.68
C MET A 366 20.42 -19.62 4.83
N ASP A 367 20.22 -19.22 6.08
CA ASP A 367 20.58 -20.01 7.27
C ASP A 367 19.44 -20.91 7.76
N VAL A 368 18.25 -20.82 7.16
CA VAL A 368 17.09 -21.66 7.52
C VAL A 368 16.80 -22.74 6.48
N ALA A 369 16.27 -23.88 6.91
CA ALA A 369 15.89 -24.95 6.00
C ALA A 369 14.89 -24.45 4.93
N PRO A 370 15.07 -24.85 3.65
CA PRO A 370 15.99 -25.89 3.18
C PRO A 370 17.36 -25.38 2.70
N PHE A 371 17.63 -24.08 2.72
CA PHE A 371 18.76 -23.51 1.98
C PHE A 371 20.14 -24.02 2.37
N PRO A 372 20.48 -24.28 3.65
CA PRO A 372 21.80 -24.79 4.02
C PRO A 372 22.21 -26.07 3.28
N THR A 373 21.26 -26.93 2.91
CA THR A 373 21.54 -28.18 2.18
C THR A 373 21.49 -28.01 0.66
N LEU A 374 21.01 -26.87 0.16
CA LEU A 374 20.85 -26.60 -1.27
C LEU A 374 21.93 -25.67 -1.82
N ARG A 375 22.72 -25.01 -0.95
CA ARG A 375 23.85 -24.19 -1.37
C ARG A 375 24.86 -25.06 -2.11
N ARG A 376 25.16 -24.70 -3.36
CA ARG A 376 26.33 -25.25 -4.05
C ARG A 376 27.57 -24.51 -3.53
N ARG A 377 28.65 -25.23 -3.26
CA ARG A 377 29.95 -24.57 -3.05
C ARG A 377 30.34 -23.90 -4.38
N PRO A 378 30.90 -22.68 -4.36
CA PRO A 378 31.55 -22.15 -5.54
C PRO A 378 32.73 -23.09 -5.86
N ASP A 379 32.79 -23.54 -7.12
CA ASP A 379 33.95 -24.24 -7.67
C ASP A 379 35.20 -23.33 -7.69
#